data_AF-A0AA95I9Z1-F1
#
_entry.id   AF-A0AA95I9Z1-F1
#
_cell.length_a   1.000
_cell.length_b   1.000
_cell.length_c   1.000
_cell.angle_alpha   90.00
_cell.angle_beta   90.00
_cell.angle_gamma   90.00
#
_symmetry.space_group_name_H-M   'P 1'
#
loop_
_entity.id
_entity.type
_entity.pdbx_description
1 polymer ?
#
loop_
_entity_poly.entity_id
_entity_poly.type
_entity_poly.pdbx_seq_one_letter_code
_entity_poly.pdbx_strand_id
1 'polypeptide(L)'
;MAIVDITVIPVGTGTPSVSEYVAEIQKVLQQYEGRVKYQLTPMSTLIEGELKLLLEIVNELHEVPFKKGLQRVCTNVRIDDRRDKENTMQRKLQSVQAKL
;
A
#
# COMPACT_ATOMS: atom_id res chain seq x y z
N MET A 1 14.76 5.66 -2.21
CA MET A 1 13.61 4.95 -1.60
C MET A 1 12.50 4.93 -2.62
N ALA A 2 11.74 3.84 -2.66
CA ALA A 2 10.58 3.74 -3.51
C ALA A 2 9.32 4.14 -2.74
N ILE A 3 8.32 4.62 -3.45
CA ILE A 3 6.97 4.82 -2.95
C ILE A 3 6.07 3.87 -3.74
N VAL A 4 5.30 3.06 -3.03
CA VAL A 4 4.32 2.16 -3.62
C VAL A 4 2.93 2.60 -3.18
N ASP A 5 2.05 2.73 -4.16
CA ASP A 5 0.63 2.93 -3.98
C ASP A 5 -0.08 1.60 -4.28
N ILE A 6 -0.74 1.03 -3.28
CA ILE A 6 -1.38 -0.28 -3.36
C ILE A 6 -2.88 -0.18 -3.05
N THR A 7 -3.67 -0.81 -3.92
CA THR A 7 -5.10 -1.06 -3.70
C THR A 7 -5.36 -2.57 -3.86
N VAL A 8 -5.78 -3.23 -2.78
CA VAL A 8 -6.18 -4.64 -2.77
C VAL A 8 -7.70 -4.71 -2.89
N ILE A 9 -8.19 -5.38 -3.92
CA ILE A 9 -9.60 -5.47 -4.27
C ILE A 9 -10.04 -6.94 -4.12
N PRO A 10 -10.66 -7.31 -2.99
CA PRO A 10 -11.23 -8.64 -2.82
C PRO A 10 -12.40 -8.86 -3.79
N VAL A 11 -12.47 -10.02 -4.43
CA VAL A 11 -13.53 -10.35 -5.40
C VAL A 11 -14.33 -11.55 -4.88
N GLY A 12 -15.65 -11.43 -4.92
CA GLY A 12 -16.55 -12.51 -4.49
C GLY A 12 -16.81 -12.54 -2.98
N THR A 13 -16.74 -11.40 -2.30
CA THR A 13 -17.03 -11.24 -0.85
C THR A 13 -18.49 -11.49 -0.47
N GLY A 14 -19.42 -11.58 -1.44
CA GLY A 14 -20.86 -11.67 -1.20
C GLY A 14 -21.51 -10.36 -0.73
N THR A 15 -20.75 -9.28 -0.55
CA THR A 15 -21.20 -7.96 -0.13
C THR A 15 -20.37 -6.86 -0.81
N PRO A 16 -20.96 -5.70 -1.16
CA PRO A 16 -20.19 -4.59 -1.70
C PRO A 16 -19.23 -3.94 -0.68
N SER A 17 -19.41 -4.21 0.62
CA SER A 17 -18.53 -3.67 1.66
C SER A 17 -17.23 -4.45 1.75
N VAL A 18 -16.10 -3.74 1.76
CA VAL A 18 -14.75 -4.33 1.82
C VAL A 18 -13.91 -3.80 2.99
N SER A 19 -14.51 -3.02 3.89
CA SER A 19 -13.80 -2.32 4.97
C SER A 19 -13.06 -3.25 5.95
N GLU A 20 -13.58 -4.46 6.22
CA GLU A 20 -12.91 -5.43 7.08
C GLU A 20 -11.55 -5.87 6.51
N TYR A 21 -11.46 -6.10 5.20
CA TYR A 21 -10.22 -6.48 4.52
C TYR A 21 -9.20 -5.34 4.56
N VAL A 22 -9.66 -4.11 4.35
CA VAL A 22 -8.81 -2.91 4.46
C VAL A 22 -8.27 -2.75 5.88
N ALA A 23 -9.11 -2.96 6.90
CA ALA A 23 -8.69 -2.91 8.30
C ALA A 23 -7.63 -3.98 8.61
N GLU A 24 -7.78 -5.20 8.10
CA GLU A 24 -6.80 -6.27 8.30
C GLU A 24 -5.46 -5.98 7.60
N ILE A 25 -5.50 -5.42 6.39
CA ILE A 25 -4.31 -4.91 5.68
C ILE A 25 -3.55 -3.88 6.54
N GLN A 26 -4.25 -2.97 7.21
CA GLN A 26 -3.59 -2.00 8.10
C GLN A 26 -2.93 -2.66 9.31
N LYS A 27 -3.52 -3.72 9.88
CA LYS A 27 -2.90 -4.48 10.98
C LYS A 27 -1.64 -5.20 10.55
N VAL A 28 -1.61 -5.75 9.34
CA VAL A 28 -0.38 -6.33 8.78
C VAL A 28 0.71 -5.26 8.66
N LEU A 29 0.37 -4.07 8.15
CA LEU A 29 1.32 -2.96 8.03
C LEU A 29 1.89 -2.47 9.37
N GLN A 30 1.14 -2.54 10.47
CA GLN A 30 1.63 -2.21 11.81
C GLN A 30 2.84 -3.06 12.22
N GLN A 31 2.96 -4.30 11.72
CA GLN A 31 4.13 -5.15 12.01
C GLN A 31 5.42 -4.60 11.38
N TYR A 32 5.31 -3.70 10.41
CA TYR A 32 6.41 -3.05 9.71
C TYR A 32 6.68 -1.63 10.22
N GLU A 33 6.01 -1.21 11.30
CA GLU A 33 6.25 0.09 11.92
C GLU A 33 7.73 0.25 12.31
N GLY A 34 8.28 1.43 12.04
CA GLY A 34 9.71 1.73 12.20
C GLY A 34 10.63 1.21 11.08
N ARG A 35 10.17 0.30 10.22
CA ARG A 35 10.93 -0.20 9.05
C ARG A 35 10.49 0.45 7.75
N VAL A 36 9.20 0.74 7.62
CA VAL A 36 8.61 1.47 6.48
C VAL A 36 7.71 2.57 6.99
N LYS A 37 7.50 3.60 6.17
CA LYS A 37 6.41 4.56 6.42
C LYS A 37 5.21 4.13 5.60
N TYR A 38 4.01 4.28 6.15
CA TYR A 38 2.79 4.01 5.42
C TYR A 38 1.72 5.04 5.75
N GLN A 39 0.79 5.24 4.82
CA GLN A 39 -0.31 6.16 4.95
C GLN A 39 -1.56 5.58 4.29
N LEU A 40 -2.62 5.39 5.07
CA LEU A 40 -3.94 5.09 4.55
C LEU A 40 -4.53 6.35 3.90
N THR A 41 -5.08 6.20 2.70
CA THR A 41 -5.85 7.22 1.99
C THR A 41 -7.26 6.70 1.72
N PRO A 42 -8.21 7.55 1.28
CA PRO A 42 -9.56 7.09 0.94
C PRO A 42 -9.63 6.06 -0.20
N MET A 43 -8.60 5.98 -1.05
CA MET A 43 -8.62 5.15 -2.28
C MET A 43 -7.57 4.03 -2.29
N SER A 44 -6.55 4.12 -1.44
CA SER A 44 -5.41 3.20 -1.44
C SER A 44 -4.56 3.34 -0.17
N THR A 45 -3.56 2.48 -0.03
CA THR A 45 -2.52 2.65 0.98
C THR A 45 -1.19 2.96 0.30
N LEU A 46 -0.52 4.01 0.77
CA LEU A 46 0.82 4.35 0.34
C LEU A 46 1.83 3.72 1.30
N ILE A 47 2.91 3.16 0.78
CA ILE A 47 4.06 2.65 1.55
C ILE A 47 5.36 3.20 0.96
N GLU A 48 6.29 3.60 1.83
CA GLU A 48 7.59 4.21 1.47
C GLU A 48 8.72 3.47 2.18
N GLY A 49 9.75 3.08 1.44
CA GLY A 49 10.82 2.23 1.96
C GLY A 49 11.83 1.77 0.92
N GLU A 50 12.57 0.72 1.27
CA GLU A 50 13.45 -0.01 0.36
C GLU A 50 12.61 -0.91 -0.56
N LEU A 51 12.88 -0.89 -1.87
CA LEU A 51 12.01 -1.48 -2.89
C LEU A 51 11.77 -2.99 -2.66
N LYS A 52 12.81 -3.76 -2.31
CA LYS A 52 12.67 -5.20 -2.09
C LYS A 52 11.73 -5.47 -0.92
N LEU A 53 11.92 -4.76 0.21
CA LEU A 53 11.02 -4.87 1.35
C LEU A 53 9.58 -4.46 0.99
N LEU A 54 9.39 -3.39 0.20
CA LEU A 54 8.04 -2.99 -0.22
C LEU A 54 7.36 -4.06 -1.09
N LEU A 55 8.10 -4.73 -1.98
CA LEU A 55 7.54 -5.82 -2.80
C LEU A 55 7.18 -7.04 -1.95
N GLU A 56 7.96 -7.36 -0.92
CA GLU A 56 7.62 -8.39 0.07
C GLU A 56 6.33 -8.05 0.81
N ILE A 57 6.18 -6.79 1.25
CA ILE A 57 4.95 -6.29 1.87
C ILE A 57 3.78 -6.38 0.89
N VAL A 58 3.94 -5.92 -0.35
CA VAL A 58 2.87 -5.99 -1.39
C VAL A 58 2.36 -7.42 -1.54
N ASN A 59 3.26 -8.41 -1.58
CA ASN A 59 2.89 -9.81 -1.64
C ASN A 59 2.08 -10.23 -0.40
N GLU A 60 2.53 -9.87 0.80
CA GLU A 60 1.79 -10.20 2.03
C GLU A 60 0.39 -9.54 2.07
N LEU A 61 0.28 -8.29 1.64
CA LEU A 61 -1.01 -7.59 1.58
C LEU A 61 -1.96 -8.21 0.55
N HIS A 62 -1.44 -8.71 -0.58
CA HIS A 62 -2.22 -9.44 -1.56
C HIS A 62 -2.81 -10.74 -0.98
N GLU A 63 -2.09 -11.40 -0.07
CA GLU A 63 -2.51 -12.65 0.56
C GLU A 63 -3.58 -12.48 1.65
N VAL A 64 -3.77 -11.28 2.20
CA VAL A 64 -4.71 -11.03 3.31
C VAL A 64 -6.13 -11.54 3.03
N PRO A 65 -6.76 -11.27 1.86
CA PRO A 65 -8.11 -11.74 1.63
C PRO A 65 -8.21 -13.26 1.41
N PHE A 66 -7.15 -13.92 0.95
CA PHE A 66 -7.12 -15.39 0.83
C PHE A 66 -7.12 -16.06 2.22
N LYS A 67 -6.44 -15.46 3.22
CA LYS A 67 -6.51 -15.90 4.63
C LYS A 67 -7.93 -15.83 5.22
N LYS A 68 -8.83 -15.10 4.57
CA LYS A 68 -10.25 -14.97 4.93
C LYS A 68 -11.17 -15.86 4.08
N GLY A 69 -10.60 -16.74 3.25
CA GLY A 69 -11.33 -17.73 2.45
C GLY A 69 -11.74 -17.28 1.05
N LEU A 70 -11.37 -16.06 0.61
CA LEU A 70 -11.64 -15.64 -0.76
C LEU A 70 -10.78 -16.40 -1.76
N GLN A 71 -11.31 -16.56 -2.98
CA GLN A 71 -10.67 -17.32 -4.04
C GLN A 71 -10.07 -16.42 -5.14
N ARG A 72 -10.35 -15.11 -5.10
CA ARG A 72 -9.86 -14.16 -6.10
C ARG A 72 -9.61 -12.79 -5.48
N VAL A 73 -8.44 -12.24 -5.77
CA VAL A 73 -8.02 -10.89 -5.39
C VAL A 73 -7.44 -10.20 -6.62
N CYS A 74 -7.86 -8.97 -6.86
CA CYS A 74 -7.23 -8.09 -7.84
C CYS A 74 -6.44 -7.02 -7.08
N THR A 75 -5.17 -6.82 -7.41
CA THR A 75 -4.35 -5.81 -6.74
C THR A 75 -3.77 -4.86 -7.77
N ASN A 76 -4.01 -3.56 -7.58
CA ASN A 76 -3.34 -2.52 -8.34
C ASN A 76 -2.14 -2.04 -7.54
N VAL A 77 -0.98 -2.01 -8.21
CA VAL A 77 0.28 -1.56 -7.63
C VAL A 77 0.88 -0.53 -8.56
N ARG A 78 1.19 0.65 -8.03
CA ARG A 78 1.97 1.68 -8.73
C ARG A 78 3.22 1.96 -7.92
N ILE A 79 4.37 1.84 -8.57
CA ILE A 79 5.68 2.05 -7.96
C ILE A 79 6.30 3.30 -8.58
N ASP A 80 6.71 4.24 -7.73
CA ASP A 80 7.57 5.34 -8.08
C ASP A 80 8.92 5.15 -7.38
N ASP A 81 9.89 4.67 -8.15
CA ASP A 81 11.26 4.46 -7.69
C ASP A 81 12.22 5.36 -8.47
N ARG A 82 12.69 6.40 -7.78
CA ARG A 82 13.52 7.45 -8.35
C ARG A 82 14.89 7.42 -7.69
N ARG A 83 15.96 7.34 -8.51
CA ARG A 83 17.33 7.09 -8.06
C ARG A 83 18.26 8.32 -8.19
N ASP A 84 17.84 9.37 -8.89
CA ASP A 84 18.60 10.64 -9.03
C ASP A 84 18.53 11.53 -7.79
N LYS A 85 17.59 11.27 -6.87
CA LYS A 85 17.42 12.01 -5.61
C LYS A 85 16.60 11.22 -4.62
N GLU A 86 16.67 11.61 -3.36
CA GLU A 86 15.80 11.07 -2.33
C GLU A 86 14.32 11.37 -2.65
N ASN A 87 13.51 10.30 -2.75
CA ASN A 87 12.10 10.39 -3.07
C ASN A 87 11.29 9.97 -1.83
N THR A 88 10.57 10.92 -1.24
CA THR A 88 9.66 10.68 -0.11
C THR A 88 8.29 11.26 -0.41
N MET A 89 7.25 10.68 0.18
CA MET A 89 5.86 11.11 0.04
C MET A 89 5.71 12.58 0.43
N GLN A 90 6.29 12.97 1.56
CA GLN A 90 6.24 14.34 2.07
C GLN A 90 6.92 15.34 1.12
N ARG A 91 8.10 15.00 0.58
CA ARG A 91 8.82 15.86 -0.37
C ARG A 91 8.01 16.06 -1.65
N LYS A 92 7.35 15.01 -2.16
CA LYS A 92 6.50 15.12 -3.35
C LYS A 92 5.34 16.09 -3.13
N LEU A 93 4.67 16.01 -1.99
CA LEU A 93 3.59 16.94 -1.63
C LEU A 93 4.09 18.38 -1.53
N GLN A 94 5.20 18.61 -0.80
CA GLN A 94 5.81 19.93 -0.66
C GLN A 94 6.21 20.53 -2.01
N SER A 95 6.77 19.74 -2.91
CA SER A 95 7.19 20.20 -4.24
C SER A 95 6.03 20.64 -5.12
N VAL A 96 4.83 20.07 -4.94
CA VAL A 96 3.62 20.52 -5.63
C VAL A 96 3.09 21.77 -4.94
N GLN A 97 2.99 21.77 -3.61
CA GLN A 97 2.49 22.90 -2.83
C GLN A 97 3.26 24.19 -3.06
N ALA A 98 4.59 24.12 -3.27
CA ALA A 98 5.42 25.28 -3.57
C ALA A 98 5.18 25.87 -4.98
N LYS A 99 4.41 25.20 -5.83
CA LYS A 99 4.05 25.62 -7.19
C LYS A 99 2.57 25.99 -7.35
N LEU A 100 1.80 25.85 -6.28
CA LEU A 100 0.42 26.35 -6.16
C LEU A 100 0.48 27.81 -5.69
#